data_AF-A0A6P3FFU8-F1
#
_entry.id   AF-A0A6P3FFU8-F1
#
_cell.length_a   1.000
_cell.length_b   1.000
_cell.length_c   1.000
_cell.angle_alpha   90.00
_cell.angle_beta   90.00
_cell.angle_gamma   90.00
#
_symmetry.space_group_name_H-M   'P 1'
#
loop_
_entity.id
_entity.type
_entity.pdbx_description
1 polymer ?
#
loop_
_entity_poly.entity_id
_entity_poly.type
_entity_poly.pdbx_seq_one_letter_code
_entity_poly.pdbx_strand_id
1 'polypeptide(L)'
;MASSQSSQYSEGTESDHEECPCTSADPEGPQPLPDEVLYNKIDELMEFLLLKYSNKEPATKADMLHVVRGYEEHFPLILSKVFHCLYMVFGIDAEEVNAPGHTYALVPVLGLTHNREVGGEQEIPKTSLLILILSIIFIKENHASEEVVWDMLSRMQVFDGTEHDIYGEPRKFLTEDLVQEGYLVYQQVPDSDPARYEFLWGPRAYTETSKMRVLEHLAKVHGCDPQSYPRLYEEALEEEQVAPLA
;
A
#
# COMPACT_ATOMS: atom_id res chain seq x y z
N MET A 1 -2.36 -65.01 -32.53
CA MET A 1 -2.58 -65.56 -33.89
C MET A 1 -3.94 -65.03 -34.36
N ALA A 2 -4.16 -64.59 -35.61
CA ALA A 2 -3.24 -64.31 -36.72
C ALA A 2 -3.85 -63.21 -37.62
N SER A 3 -3.05 -62.65 -38.55
CA SER A 3 -3.38 -61.44 -39.34
C SER A 3 -3.96 -61.72 -40.72
N SER A 4 -4.66 -60.75 -41.32
CA SER A 4 -4.76 -60.39 -42.76
C SER A 4 -5.54 -59.05 -42.84
N GLN A 5 -5.16 -58.00 -43.60
CA GLN A 5 -5.02 -57.87 -45.08
C GLN A 5 -6.36 -58.13 -45.82
N SER A 6 -6.86 -57.31 -46.77
CA SER A 6 -6.39 -56.05 -47.42
C SER A 6 -7.65 -55.20 -47.81
N SER A 7 -7.69 -54.10 -48.60
CA SER A 7 -6.75 -53.45 -49.52
C SER A 7 -7.11 -51.96 -49.82
N GLN A 8 -6.50 -51.37 -50.86
CA GLN A 8 -6.58 -49.95 -51.29
C GLN A 8 -7.83 -49.58 -52.12
N TYR A 9 -8.08 -48.27 -52.27
CA TYR A 9 -8.58 -47.63 -53.50
C TYR A 9 -8.00 -46.19 -53.61
N SER A 10 -7.87 -45.64 -54.82
CA SER A 10 -7.27 -44.33 -55.11
C SER A 10 -8.01 -43.58 -56.20
N GLU A 11 -8.20 -42.26 -56.03
CA GLU A 11 -8.41 -41.17 -57.02
C GLU A 11 -8.85 -39.92 -56.22
N GLY A 12 -8.46 -38.67 -56.49
CA GLY A 12 -7.52 -38.13 -57.49
C GLY A 12 -8.09 -36.92 -58.23
N THR A 13 -7.59 -35.70 -58.00
CA THR A 13 -7.73 -34.50 -58.87
C THR A 13 -6.71 -33.42 -58.43
N GLU A 14 -6.13 -32.69 -59.38
CA GLU A 14 -5.14 -31.62 -59.18
C GLU A 14 -5.78 -30.22 -59.15
N SER A 15 -5.12 -29.23 -58.54
CA SER A 15 -5.42 -27.79 -58.71
C SER A 15 -4.24 -26.94 -58.21
N ASP A 16 -3.31 -26.58 -59.10
CA ASP A 16 -2.17 -25.68 -58.79
C ASP A 16 -2.48 -24.21 -59.07
N HIS A 17 -1.74 -23.32 -58.39
CA HIS A 17 -1.74 -21.85 -58.49
C HIS A 17 -3.01 -21.14 -57.96
N GLU A 18 -2.97 -19.88 -57.49
CA GLU A 18 -1.90 -18.85 -57.51
C GLU A 18 -1.51 -18.34 -56.09
N GLU A 19 -0.35 -17.70 -55.98
CA GLU A 19 0.11 -17.03 -54.74
C GLU A 19 -0.56 -15.65 -54.55
N CYS A 20 -0.77 -15.23 -53.30
CA CYS A 20 -1.15 -13.86 -52.97
C CYS A 20 -0.33 -13.34 -51.77
N PRO A 21 0.80 -12.64 -52.00
CA PRO A 21 1.76 -12.29 -50.95
C PRO A 21 1.36 -11.01 -50.20
N CYS A 22 0.64 -11.17 -49.09
CA CYS A 22 0.35 -10.08 -48.14
C CYS A 22 0.76 -10.45 -46.71
N THR A 23 2.07 -10.44 -46.45
CA THR A 23 2.60 -10.45 -45.07
C THR A 23 2.28 -9.10 -44.42
N SER A 24 1.12 -8.99 -43.77
CA SER A 24 0.84 -7.88 -42.87
C SER A 24 1.77 -7.97 -41.65
N ALA A 25 2.82 -7.17 -41.64
CA ALA A 25 3.59 -6.95 -40.42
C ALA A 25 2.71 -6.15 -39.45
N ASP A 26 2.18 -6.83 -38.42
CA ASP A 26 1.69 -6.13 -37.24
C ASP A 26 2.85 -5.30 -36.65
N PRO A 27 2.59 -4.07 -36.17
CA PRO A 27 3.61 -3.31 -35.46
C PRO A 27 3.99 -4.05 -34.19
N GLU A 28 5.29 -4.26 -33.97
CA GLU A 28 5.77 -4.81 -32.69
C GLU A 28 5.30 -3.90 -31.55
N GLY A 29 4.41 -4.43 -30.70
CA GLY A 29 4.16 -3.84 -29.40
C GLY A 29 5.45 -3.85 -28.56
N PRO A 30 5.58 -2.99 -27.53
CA PRO A 30 6.78 -2.92 -26.70
C PRO A 30 7.20 -4.32 -26.24
N GLN A 31 8.39 -4.76 -26.63
CA GLN A 31 8.87 -6.09 -26.27
C GLN A 31 9.00 -6.18 -24.74
N PRO A 32 8.68 -7.33 -24.11
CA PRO A 32 8.80 -7.48 -22.67
C PRO A 32 10.25 -7.29 -22.23
N LEU A 33 10.55 -6.14 -21.61
CA LEU A 33 11.84 -5.87 -21.00
C LEU A 33 12.09 -6.86 -19.84
N PRO A 34 13.34 -7.25 -19.55
CA PRO A 34 13.64 -8.11 -18.41
C PRO A 34 13.16 -7.45 -17.12
N ASP A 35 12.28 -8.13 -16.37
CA ASP A 35 11.61 -7.60 -15.17
C ASP A 35 12.58 -6.91 -14.19
N GLU A 36 13.78 -7.48 -14.03
CA GLU A 36 14.87 -6.97 -13.19
C GLU A 36 15.20 -5.49 -13.44
N VAL A 37 15.24 -5.04 -14.71
CA VAL A 37 15.59 -3.63 -15.01
C VAL A 37 14.38 -2.70 -14.83
N LEU A 38 13.16 -3.22 -14.94
CA LEU A 38 11.95 -2.50 -14.58
C LEU A 38 11.83 -2.32 -13.06
N TYR A 39 12.25 -3.31 -12.26
CA TYR A 39 12.35 -3.19 -10.80
C TYR A 39 13.37 -2.13 -10.39
N ASN A 40 14.57 -2.13 -10.97
CA ASN A 40 15.56 -1.07 -10.71
C ASN A 40 14.98 0.35 -10.93
N LYS A 41 14.10 0.55 -11.94
CA LYS A 41 13.42 1.84 -12.17
C LYS A 41 12.23 2.14 -11.26
N ILE A 42 11.66 1.13 -10.62
CA ILE A 42 10.70 1.30 -9.52
C ILE A 42 11.46 1.75 -8.26
N ASP A 43 12.60 1.13 -7.97
CA ASP A 43 13.41 1.41 -6.78
C ASP A 43 14.08 2.80 -6.85
N GLU A 44 14.71 3.16 -7.98
CA GLU A 44 15.25 4.51 -8.22
C GLU A 44 14.18 5.61 -8.03
N LEU A 45 12.94 5.37 -8.49
CA LEU A 45 11.86 6.34 -8.35
C LEU A 45 11.28 6.37 -6.93
N MET A 46 11.29 5.23 -6.22
CA MET A 46 10.92 5.16 -4.80
C MET A 46 11.89 5.96 -3.94
N GLU A 47 13.20 5.74 -4.08
CA GLU A 47 14.24 6.50 -3.37
C GLU A 47 14.11 8.01 -3.63
N PHE A 48 13.92 8.41 -4.90
CA PHE A 48 13.70 9.80 -5.27
C PHE A 48 12.49 10.43 -4.56
N LEU A 49 11.36 9.73 -4.48
CA LEU A 49 10.14 10.25 -3.85
C LEU A 49 10.21 10.23 -2.32
N LEU A 50 10.87 9.24 -1.71
CA LEU A 50 11.13 9.24 -0.26
C LEU A 50 12.05 10.42 0.13
N LEU A 51 13.10 10.69 -0.66
CA LEU A 51 13.96 11.87 -0.47
C LEU A 51 13.18 13.19 -0.62
N LYS A 52 12.31 13.29 -1.63
CA LYS A 52 11.40 14.44 -1.82
C LYS A 52 10.48 14.64 -0.61
N TYR A 53 9.89 13.57 -0.10
CA TYR A 53 9.04 13.60 1.10
C TYR A 53 9.80 14.09 2.33
N SER A 54 10.99 13.54 2.62
CA SER A 54 11.84 13.97 3.73
C SER A 54 12.24 15.45 3.62
N ASN A 55 12.53 15.93 2.41
CA ASN A 55 12.87 17.34 2.16
C ASN A 55 11.64 18.27 2.14
N LYS A 56 10.42 17.72 2.26
CA LYS A 56 9.14 18.43 2.13
C LYS A 56 9.00 19.16 0.79
N GLU A 57 9.60 18.59 -0.26
CA GLU A 57 9.56 19.11 -1.62
C GLU A 57 8.49 18.39 -2.46
N PRO A 58 7.76 19.12 -3.33
CA PRO A 58 6.92 18.47 -4.32
C PRO A 58 7.76 17.77 -5.41
N ALA A 59 7.17 16.75 -6.02
CA ALA A 59 7.73 16.06 -7.18
C ALA A 59 6.94 16.43 -8.45
N THR A 60 7.62 16.79 -9.54
CA THR A 60 6.96 16.97 -10.84
C THR A 60 7.09 15.72 -11.70
N LYS A 61 6.13 15.50 -12.60
CA LYS A 61 6.22 14.47 -13.63
C LYS A 61 7.47 14.60 -14.51
N ALA A 62 7.99 15.82 -14.70
CA ALA A 62 9.24 16.04 -15.43
C ALA A 62 10.47 15.51 -14.68
N ASP A 63 10.52 15.65 -13.35
CA ASP A 63 11.58 15.07 -12.53
C ASP A 63 11.48 13.54 -12.50
N MET A 64 10.27 13.00 -12.31
CA MET A 64 10.05 11.55 -12.27
C MET A 64 10.38 10.87 -13.60
N LEU A 65 10.06 11.51 -14.74
CA LEU A 65 10.51 11.07 -16.07
C LEU A 65 12.04 11.17 -16.26
N HIS A 66 12.73 12.07 -15.56
CA HIS A 66 14.19 12.13 -15.59
C HIS A 66 14.82 10.90 -14.91
N VAL A 67 14.25 10.43 -13.80
CA VAL A 67 14.70 9.24 -13.07
C VAL A 67 14.51 7.98 -13.92
N VAL A 68 13.30 7.78 -14.47
CA VAL A 68 12.99 6.61 -15.33
C VAL A 68 13.47 6.75 -16.78
N ARG A 69 14.46 7.61 -17.06
CA ARG A 69 14.99 7.85 -18.42
C ARG A 69 15.43 6.54 -19.09
N GLY A 70 15.01 6.35 -20.33
CA GLY A 70 15.18 5.12 -21.11
C GLY A 70 14.07 4.08 -20.91
N TYR A 71 13.04 4.41 -20.11
CA TYR A 71 11.87 3.59 -19.78
C TYR A 71 10.58 4.45 -19.79
N GLU A 72 10.58 5.58 -20.52
CA GLU A 72 9.50 6.57 -20.53
C GLU A 72 8.15 5.97 -21.00
N GLU A 73 8.15 4.99 -21.90
CA GLU A 73 6.95 4.24 -22.31
C GLU A 73 6.35 3.36 -21.19
N HIS A 74 7.17 2.93 -20.23
CA HIS A 74 6.73 2.18 -19.05
C HIS A 74 6.38 3.07 -17.86
N PHE A 75 6.60 4.40 -17.94
CA PHE A 75 6.35 5.35 -16.86
C PHE A 75 4.98 5.22 -16.17
N PRO A 76 3.83 5.03 -16.86
CA PRO A 76 2.54 4.87 -16.18
C PRO A 76 2.45 3.64 -15.27
N LEU A 77 3.13 2.55 -15.62
CA LEU A 77 3.19 1.33 -14.82
C LEU A 77 4.13 1.49 -13.63
N ILE A 78 5.30 2.10 -13.85
CA ILE A 78 6.28 2.38 -12.79
C ILE A 78 5.67 3.33 -11.76
N LEU A 79 5.10 4.46 -12.20
CA LEU A 79 4.46 5.45 -11.34
C LEU A 79 3.32 4.85 -10.52
N SER A 80 2.46 4.03 -11.15
CA SER A 80 1.35 3.34 -10.47
C SER A 80 1.85 2.41 -9.35
N LYS A 81 2.86 1.57 -9.64
CA LYS A 81 3.49 0.71 -8.63
C LYS A 81 4.12 1.52 -7.48
N VAL A 82 4.88 2.58 -7.80
CA VAL A 82 5.56 3.39 -6.79
C VAL A 82 4.57 4.17 -5.92
N PHE A 83 3.55 4.81 -6.49
CA PHE A 83 2.51 5.51 -5.72
C PHE A 83 1.70 4.54 -4.85
N HIS A 84 1.39 3.33 -5.36
CA HIS A 84 0.73 2.30 -4.55
C HIS A 84 1.60 1.85 -3.36
N CYS A 85 2.91 1.65 -3.57
CA CYS A 85 3.82 1.29 -2.48
C CYS A 85 4.05 2.45 -1.48
N LEU A 86 4.15 3.70 -1.94
CA LEU A 86 4.16 4.88 -1.04
C LEU A 86 2.93 4.89 -0.12
N TYR A 87 1.75 4.67 -0.69
CA TYR A 87 0.50 4.66 0.07
C TYR A 87 0.39 3.47 1.03
N MET A 88 0.65 2.25 0.54
CA MET A 88 0.44 1.01 1.32
C MET A 88 1.56 0.69 2.31
N VAL A 89 2.82 0.96 1.96
CA VAL A 89 4.00 0.52 2.73
C VAL A 89 4.55 1.62 3.63
N PHE A 90 4.52 2.88 3.19
CA PHE A 90 5.07 4.02 3.96
C PHE A 90 3.98 4.91 4.56
N GLY A 91 2.76 4.86 4.04
CA GLY A 91 1.65 5.71 4.47
C GLY A 91 1.78 7.14 3.95
N ILE A 92 2.19 7.31 2.69
CA ILE A 92 2.33 8.59 1.99
C ILE A 92 1.35 8.62 0.80
N ASP A 93 0.48 9.62 0.72
CA ASP A 93 -0.32 9.89 -0.47
C ASP A 93 0.40 10.90 -1.39
N ALA A 94 0.11 10.82 -2.69
CA ALA A 94 0.75 11.62 -3.74
C ALA A 94 -0.30 12.50 -4.44
N GLU A 95 -0.72 13.58 -3.76
CA GLU A 95 -1.82 14.44 -4.18
C GLU A 95 -1.41 15.39 -5.32
N GLU A 96 -2.13 15.38 -6.44
CA GLU A 96 -1.86 16.29 -7.56
C GLU A 96 -2.33 17.73 -7.26
N VAL A 97 -1.40 18.57 -6.80
CA VAL A 97 -1.66 19.98 -6.42
C VAL A 97 -1.62 20.96 -7.59
N ASN A 98 -1.13 20.55 -8.76
CA ASN A 98 -1.10 21.37 -9.97
C ASN A 98 -1.14 20.49 -11.23
N ALA A 99 -2.34 20.24 -11.75
CA ALA A 99 -2.54 19.39 -12.93
C ALA A 99 -1.85 19.91 -14.23
N PRO A 100 -1.89 21.21 -14.59
CA PRO A 100 -1.11 21.72 -15.73
C PRO A 100 0.40 21.48 -15.65
N GLY A 101 0.96 21.39 -14.44
CA GLY A 101 2.38 21.08 -14.21
C GLY A 101 2.64 19.63 -13.82
N HIS A 102 1.60 18.78 -13.72
CA HIS A 102 1.64 17.45 -13.09
C HIS A 102 2.57 17.40 -11.86
N THR A 103 2.26 18.26 -10.88
CA THR A 103 3.04 18.41 -9.64
C THR A 103 2.30 17.76 -8.49
N TYR A 104 2.99 16.90 -7.75
CA TYR A 104 2.44 16.11 -6.66
C TYR A 104 3.04 16.58 -5.33
N ALA A 105 2.19 16.80 -4.33
CA ALA A 105 2.59 16.93 -2.94
C ALA A 105 2.63 15.53 -2.32
N LEU A 106 3.69 15.23 -1.58
CA LEU A 106 3.84 13.97 -0.85
C LEU A 106 3.44 14.23 0.61
N VAL A 107 2.35 13.64 1.07
CA VAL A 107 1.72 13.96 2.35
C VAL A 107 1.48 12.69 3.18
N PRO A 108 1.60 12.72 4.52
CA PRO A 108 1.25 11.56 5.34
C PRO A 108 -0.24 11.26 5.20
N VAL A 109 -0.58 9.99 4.99
CA VAL A 109 -1.97 9.53 4.87
C VAL A 109 -2.70 9.81 6.19
N LEU A 110 -3.97 10.21 6.09
CA LEU A 110 -4.78 10.80 7.17
C LEU A 110 -4.22 12.11 7.77
N GLY A 111 -3.11 12.66 7.27
CA GLY A 111 -2.50 13.88 7.81
C GLY A 111 -1.73 13.67 9.11
N LEU A 112 -1.39 12.41 9.46
CA LEU A 112 -0.75 12.06 10.72
C LEU A 112 0.66 12.67 10.83
N THR A 113 0.96 13.30 11.96
CA THR A 113 2.21 14.05 12.19
C THR A 113 3.30 13.23 12.87
N HIS A 114 3.21 11.90 12.80
CA HIS A 114 4.08 10.95 13.52
C HIS A 114 5.55 11.04 13.09
N ASN A 115 5.83 11.31 11.81
CA ASN A 115 7.20 11.27 11.27
C ASN A 115 8.07 12.36 11.92
N ARG A 116 9.00 11.92 12.78
CA ARG A 116 9.65 12.75 13.79
C ARG A 116 11.05 13.16 13.37
N GLU A 117 11.29 14.47 13.21
CA GLU A 117 12.63 15.00 12.94
C GLU A 117 13.52 14.90 14.18
N VAL A 118 14.27 13.79 14.32
CA VAL A 118 15.29 13.62 15.37
C VAL A 118 16.65 13.35 14.73
N GLY A 119 17.69 14.06 15.18
CA GLY A 119 19.09 13.77 14.86
C GLY A 119 19.57 14.15 13.44
N GLY A 120 18.67 14.24 12.46
CA GLY A 120 19.01 14.49 11.06
C GLY A 120 19.38 13.24 10.27
N GLU A 121 19.17 12.05 10.85
CA GLU A 121 19.12 10.79 10.11
C GLU A 121 17.70 10.58 9.54
N GLN A 122 17.62 9.95 8.38
CA GLN A 122 16.41 9.92 7.55
C GLN A 122 15.55 8.70 7.92
N GLU A 123 14.78 8.80 9.02
CA GLU A 123 13.91 7.70 9.46
C GLU A 123 12.82 7.39 8.42
N ILE A 124 12.68 6.09 8.12
CA ILE A 124 11.70 5.58 7.16
C ILE A 124 10.28 5.79 7.73
N PRO A 125 9.34 6.41 6.98
CA PRO A 125 7.99 6.68 7.49
C PRO A 125 7.20 5.41 7.84
N LYS A 126 6.73 5.35 9.09
CA LYS A 126 5.98 4.21 9.67
C LYS A 126 4.47 4.48 9.75
N THR A 127 3.99 5.43 8.93
CA THR A 127 2.62 5.97 9.00
C THR A 127 1.58 4.92 8.59
N SER A 128 1.93 4.06 7.63
CA SER A 128 1.19 2.83 7.25
C SER A 128 0.88 1.92 8.44
N LEU A 129 1.92 1.55 9.20
CA LEU A 129 1.81 0.67 10.37
C LEU A 129 0.96 1.31 11.48
N LEU A 130 1.10 2.62 11.72
CA LEU A 130 0.22 3.34 12.64
C LEU A 130 -1.26 3.29 12.20
N ILE A 131 -1.57 3.61 10.93
CA ILE A 131 -2.95 3.56 10.40
C ILE A 131 -3.52 2.14 10.52
N LEU A 132 -2.70 1.12 10.26
CA LEU A 132 -3.05 -0.28 10.41
C LEU A 132 -3.43 -0.63 11.87
N ILE A 133 -2.61 -0.26 12.85
CA ILE A 133 -2.94 -0.53 14.27
C ILE A 133 -4.22 0.21 14.69
N LEU A 134 -4.37 1.48 14.31
CA LEU A 134 -5.61 2.25 14.58
C LEU A 134 -6.84 1.57 13.94
N SER A 135 -6.70 1.06 12.72
CA SER A 135 -7.76 0.29 12.02
C SER A 135 -8.10 -1.00 12.75
N ILE A 136 -7.10 -1.76 13.22
CA ILE A 136 -7.31 -3.01 13.98
C ILE A 136 -8.10 -2.74 15.26
N ILE A 137 -7.71 -1.71 16.03
CA ILE A 137 -8.38 -1.32 17.28
C ILE A 137 -9.84 -0.93 17.02
N PHE A 138 -10.10 -0.14 15.98
CA PHE A 138 -11.46 0.28 15.61
C PHE A 138 -12.32 -0.90 15.13
N ILE A 139 -11.80 -1.78 14.27
CA ILE A 139 -12.47 -3.03 13.86
C ILE A 139 -12.81 -3.91 15.08
N LYS A 140 -12.02 -3.82 16.15
CA LYS A 140 -12.16 -4.54 17.42
C LYS A 140 -12.91 -3.73 18.50
N GLU A 141 -13.85 -2.89 18.11
CA GLU A 141 -14.77 -2.20 19.05
C GLU A 141 -14.01 -1.31 20.05
N ASN A 142 -12.92 -0.68 19.58
CA ASN A 142 -12.01 0.23 20.30
C ASN A 142 -11.01 -0.43 21.27
N HIS A 143 -11.03 -1.75 21.40
CA HIS A 143 -10.13 -2.50 22.27
C HIS A 143 -9.56 -3.73 21.53
N ALA A 144 -8.31 -3.65 21.06
CA ALA A 144 -7.62 -4.82 20.49
C ALA A 144 -6.68 -5.44 21.52
N SER A 145 -6.91 -6.71 21.88
CA SER A 145 -5.95 -7.43 22.75
C SER A 145 -4.62 -7.63 22.02
N GLU A 146 -3.53 -7.69 22.78
CA GLU A 146 -2.17 -7.82 22.24
C GLU A 146 -2.04 -9.03 21.29
N GLU A 147 -2.66 -10.16 21.62
CA GLU A 147 -2.61 -11.38 20.80
C GLU A 147 -3.30 -11.21 19.44
N VAL A 148 -4.35 -10.38 19.37
CA VAL A 148 -5.08 -10.05 18.13
C VAL A 148 -4.25 -9.13 17.25
N VAL A 149 -3.53 -8.18 17.84
CA VAL A 149 -2.62 -7.29 17.10
C VAL A 149 -1.47 -8.10 16.49
N TRP A 150 -0.81 -8.97 17.27
CA TRP A 150 0.28 -9.80 16.75
C TRP A 150 -0.16 -10.84 15.72
N ASP A 151 -1.33 -11.48 15.88
CA ASP A 151 -1.90 -12.37 14.85
C ASP A 151 -2.10 -11.63 13.53
N MET A 152 -2.59 -10.39 13.55
CA MET A 152 -2.77 -9.59 12.34
C MET A 152 -1.44 -9.13 11.74
N LEU A 153 -0.48 -8.64 12.54
CA LEU A 153 0.84 -8.23 12.08
C LEU A 153 1.64 -9.40 11.46
N SER A 154 1.54 -10.60 12.03
CA SER A 154 2.26 -11.79 11.54
C SER A 154 1.90 -12.16 10.10
N ARG A 155 0.67 -11.85 9.66
CA ARG A 155 0.17 -12.07 8.28
C ARG A 155 0.82 -11.13 7.27
N MET A 156 1.37 -10.01 7.74
CA MET A 156 2.17 -9.05 6.96
C MET A 156 3.66 -9.18 7.23
N GLN A 157 4.10 -10.30 7.84
CA GLN A 157 5.50 -10.62 8.16
C GLN A 157 6.16 -9.67 9.17
N VAL A 158 5.36 -8.94 9.97
CA VAL A 158 5.82 -8.15 11.10
C VAL A 158 5.65 -8.98 12.38
N PHE A 159 6.74 -9.23 13.11
CA PHE A 159 6.76 -10.17 14.23
C PHE A 159 7.33 -9.54 15.52
N ASP A 160 6.78 -9.95 16.65
CA ASP A 160 7.23 -9.55 18.00
C ASP A 160 8.71 -9.88 18.22
N GLY A 161 9.48 -8.92 18.74
CA GLY A 161 10.91 -9.08 19.05
C GLY A 161 11.82 -9.35 17.84
N THR A 162 11.37 -9.06 16.62
CA THR A 162 12.12 -9.28 15.37
C THR A 162 12.22 -7.97 14.59
N GLU A 163 13.45 -7.46 14.41
CA GLU A 163 13.70 -6.25 13.61
C GLU A 163 13.16 -6.40 12.19
N HIS A 164 12.36 -5.44 11.72
CA HIS A 164 11.79 -5.41 10.37
C HIS A 164 12.39 -4.25 9.57
N ASP A 165 12.96 -4.50 8.39
CA ASP A 165 13.78 -3.55 7.61
C ASP A 165 13.16 -2.16 7.41
N ILE A 166 11.82 -2.06 7.34
CA ILE A 166 11.07 -0.80 7.14
C ILE A 166 10.60 -0.17 8.46
N TYR A 167 10.36 -0.98 9.50
CA TYR A 167 9.65 -0.54 10.71
C TYR A 167 10.51 -0.52 11.98
N GLY A 168 11.70 -1.13 11.94
CA GLY A 168 12.54 -1.40 13.11
C GLY A 168 11.96 -2.51 13.99
N GLU A 169 12.33 -2.54 15.27
CA GLU A 169 11.77 -3.45 16.29
C GLU A 169 10.28 -3.11 16.56
N PRO A 170 9.32 -3.99 16.17
CA PRO A 170 7.90 -3.64 16.21
C PRO A 170 7.32 -3.54 17.63
N ARG A 171 7.86 -4.27 18.61
CA ARG A 171 7.31 -4.27 19.98
C ARG A 171 7.53 -2.92 20.63
N LYS A 172 8.77 -2.44 20.66
CA LYS A 172 9.14 -1.09 21.09
C LYS A 172 8.30 -0.03 20.36
N PHE A 173 8.15 -0.16 19.04
CA PHE A 173 7.38 0.81 18.26
C PHE A 173 5.92 0.90 18.74
N LEU A 174 5.24 -0.24 18.94
CA LEU A 174 3.86 -0.28 19.41
C LEU A 174 3.68 0.08 20.89
N THR A 175 4.53 -0.43 21.79
CA THR A 175 4.30 -0.32 23.25
C THR A 175 5.06 0.82 23.92
N GLU A 176 6.10 1.37 23.29
CA GLU A 176 6.88 2.51 23.80
C GLU A 176 6.69 3.76 22.93
N ASP A 177 7.06 3.72 21.65
CA ASP A 177 7.15 4.94 20.82
C ASP A 177 5.77 5.55 20.53
N LEU A 178 4.83 4.75 20.01
CA LEU A 178 3.45 5.21 19.73
C LEU A 178 2.64 5.55 20.99
N VAL A 179 3.03 5.00 22.15
CA VAL A 179 2.42 5.31 23.45
C VAL A 179 3.00 6.61 24.02
N GLN A 180 4.31 6.82 23.93
CA GLN A 180 4.96 8.09 24.30
C GLN A 180 4.46 9.24 23.42
N GLU A 181 4.21 8.99 22.14
CA GLU A 181 3.63 9.94 21.20
C GLU A 181 2.11 10.11 21.34
N GLY A 182 1.45 9.35 22.22
CA GLY A 182 0.03 9.50 22.54
C GLY A 182 -0.93 9.06 21.43
N TYR A 183 -0.46 8.32 20.43
CA TYR A 183 -1.31 7.69 19.40
C TYR A 183 -2.02 6.44 19.92
N LEU A 184 -1.38 5.70 20.83
CA LEU A 184 -1.92 4.49 21.45
C LEU A 184 -1.96 4.61 22.97
N VAL A 185 -2.90 3.90 23.59
CA VAL A 185 -2.81 3.49 24.99
C VAL A 185 -2.58 1.99 25.00
N TYR A 186 -1.50 1.55 25.64
CA TYR A 186 -1.22 0.14 25.91
C TYR A 186 -1.39 -0.10 27.42
N GLN A 187 -2.34 -0.95 27.81
CA GLN A 187 -2.71 -1.15 29.22
C GLN A 187 -2.99 -2.63 29.55
N GLN A 188 -2.82 -3.00 30.81
CA GLN A 188 -3.24 -4.31 31.29
C GLN A 188 -4.77 -4.37 31.39
N VAL A 189 -5.37 -5.43 30.89
CA VAL A 189 -6.81 -5.72 31.03
C VAL A 189 -7.13 -5.89 32.53
N PRO A 190 -8.11 -5.16 33.09
CA PRO A 190 -8.50 -5.27 34.50
C PRO A 190 -8.84 -6.71 34.91
N ASP A 191 -8.43 -7.10 36.12
CA ASP A 191 -8.67 -8.41 36.74
C ASP A 191 -8.25 -9.64 35.88
N SER A 192 -7.32 -9.46 34.94
CA SER A 192 -6.79 -10.54 34.10
C SER A 192 -5.80 -11.45 34.87
N ASP A 193 -6.15 -12.73 34.99
CA ASP A 193 -5.26 -13.82 35.44
C ASP A 193 -5.24 -14.97 34.40
N PRO A 194 -4.09 -15.28 33.76
CA PRO A 194 -2.85 -14.50 33.79
C PRO A 194 -3.04 -13.10 33.19
N ALA A 195 -2.12 -12.20 33.50
CA ALA A 195 -2.12 -10.82 32.99
C ALA A 195 -2.16 -10.79 31.45
N ARG A 196 -3.05 -9.96 30.90
CA ARG A 196 -3.17 -9.68 29.45
C ARG A 196 -3.15 -8.19 29.20
N TYR A 197 -2.78 -7.80 27.99
CA TYR A 197 -2.71 -6.40 27.57
C TYR A 197 -3.61 -6.12 26.37
N GLU A 198 -4.03 -4.87 26.25
CA GLU A 198 -4.83 -4.35 25.15
C GLU A 198 -4.32 -2.99 24.68
N PHE A 199 -4.60 -2.71 23.40
CA PHE A 199 -4.36 -1.44 22.73
C PHE A 199 -5.68 -0.70 22.48
N LEU A 200 -5.67 0.59 22.78
CA LEU A 200 -6.74 1.55 22.49
C LEU A 200 -6.14 2.74 21.72
N TRP A 201 -6.99 3.54 21.06
CA TRP A 201 -6.57 4.84 20.52
C TRP A 201 -6.19 5.79 21.66
N GLY A 202 -5.04 6.44 21.53
CA GLY A 202 -4.59 7.52 22.40
C GLY A 202 -5.14 8.90 21.98
N PRO A 203 -5.00 9.93 22.82
CA PRO A 203 -5.59 11.24 22.60
C PRO A 203 -5.09 11.94 21.32
N ARG A 204 -3.86 11.66 20.86
CA ARG A 204 -3.33 12.24 19.61
C ARG A 204 -3.99 11.62 18.38
N ALA A 205 -4.36 10.32 18.41
CA ALA A 205 -5.10 9.70 17.32
C ALA A 205 -6.43 10.41 17.09
N TYR A 206 -7.24 10.58 18.14
CA TYR A 206 -8.51 11.35 18.09
C TYR A 206 -8.34 12.86 17.78
N THR A 207 -7.12 13.40 17.84
CA THR A 207 -6.84 14.81 17.50
C THR A 207 -6.45 14.98 16.03
N GLU A 208 -5.75 14.00 15.45
CA GLU A 208 -5.23 14.05 14.07
C GLU A 208 -6.11 13.30 13.05
N THR A 209 -6.94 12.36 13.50
CA THR A 209 -7.89 11.61 12.66
C THR A 209 -9.18 11.27 13.42
N SER A 210 -10.24 10.92 12.68
CA SER A 210 -11.48 10.33 13.22
C SER A 210 -11.62 8.87 12.78
N LYS A 211 -12.53 8.14 13.42
CA LYS A 211 -12.97 6.81 12.96
C LYS A 211 -13.47 6.82 11.53
N MET A 212 -14.17 7.89 11.12
CA MET A 212 -14.67 8.02 9.74
C MET A 212 -13.50 8.07 8.74
N ARG A 213 -12.49 8.89 9.00
CA ARG A 213 -11.31 9.01 8.11
C ARG A 213 -10.51 7.69 8.03
N VAL A 214 -10.43 6.93 9.13
CA VAL A 214 -9.86 5.57 9.14
C VAL A 214 -10.74 4.59 8.35
N LEU A 215 -12.07 4.70 8.43
CA LEU A 215 -13.00 3.88 7.66
C LEU A 215 -12.93 4.17 6.16
N GLU A 216 -12.83 5.44 5.77
CA GLU A 216 -12.63 5.90 4.40
C GLU A 216 -11.32 5.36 3.82
N HIS A 217 -10.23 5.38 4.60
CA HIS A 217 -8.97 4.75 4.22
C HIS A 217 -9.13 3.24 4.04
N LEU A 218 -9.75 2.53 4.99
CA LEU A 218 -9.99 1.09 4.92
C LEU A 218 -10.83 0.71 3.69
N ALA A 219 -11.84 1.51 3.37
CA ALA A 219 -12.70 1.34 2.21
C ALA A 219 -11.94 1.61 0.88
N LYS A 220 -11.13 2.68 0.82
CA LYS A 220 -10.23 3.00 -0.30
C LYS A 220 -9.23 1.86 -0.57
N VAL A 221 -8.66 1.25 0.48
CA VAL A 221 -7.74 0.10 0.37
C VAL A 221 -8.44 -1.15 -0.17
N HIS A 222 -9.67 -1.42 0.27
CA HIS A 222 -10.44 -2.58 -0.18
C HIS A 222 -11.24 -2.37 -1.48
N GLY A 223 -11.24 -1.16 -2.05
CA GLY A 223 -11.99 -0.82 -3.26
C GLY A 223 -13.52 -0.84 -3.08
N CYS A 224 -13.99 -0.53 -1.87
CA CYS A 224 -15.42 -0.52 -1.51
C CYS A 224 -15.86 0.84 -0.95
N ASP A 225 -17.15 0.97 -0.63
CA ASP A 225 -17.72 2.16 0.02
C ASP A 225 -17.69 2.00 1.56
N PRO A 226 -17.43 3.05 2.36
CA PRO A 226 -17.49 3.00 3.83
C PRO A 226 -18.78 2.38 4.40
N GLN A 227 -19.93 2.61 3.75
CA GLN A 227 -21.24 2.06 4.16
C GLN A 227 -21.33 0.53 3.99
N SER A 228 -20.35 -0.11 3.32
CA SER A 228 -20.20 -1.57 3.28
C SER A 228 -19.88 -2.16 4.66
N TYR A 229 -19.45 -1.34 5.62
CA TYR A 229 -19.16 -1.70 7.01
C TYR A 229 -20.16 -1.04 7.97
N PRO A 230 -21.47 -1.38 7.92
CA PRO A 230 -22.53 -0.59 8.55
C PRO A 230 -22.30 -0.32 10.04
N ARG A 231 -21.80 -1.30 10.81
CA ARG A 231 -21.46 -1.12 12.23
C ARG A 231 -20.37 -0.06 12.45
N LEU A 232 -19.30 -0.11 11.68
CA LEU A 232 -18.18 0.84 11.79
C LEU A 232 -18.61 2.23 11.30
N TYR A 233 -19.46 2.29 10.27
CA TYR A 233 -20.00 3.53 9.74
C TYR A 233 -20.94 4.23 10.73
N GLU A 234 -21.81 3.47 11.40
CA GLU A 234 -22.69 3.96 12.47
C GLU A 234 -21.88 4.47 13.66
N GLU A 235 -20.90 3.70 14.15
CA GLU A 235 -20.01 4.09 15.25
C GLU A 235 -19.15 5.33 14.93
N ALA A 236 -18.67 5.45 13.68
CA ALA A 236 -17.92 6.62 13.22
C ALA A 236 -18.81 7.88 13.11
N LEU A 237 -20.06 7.73 12.69
CA LEU A 237 -21.03 8.84 12.68
C LEU A 237 -21.42 9.27 14.10
N GLU A 238 -21.48 8.36 15.07
CA GLU A 238 -21.73 8.73 16.48
C GLU A 238 -20.58 9.57 17.05
N GLU A 239 -19.33 9.23 16.76
CA GLU A 239 -18.14 10.01 17.16
C GLU A 239 -18.21 11.46 16.65
N GLU A 240 -18.47 11.65 15.35
CA GLU A 240 -18.53 12.99 14.73
C GLU A 240 -19.75 13.82 15.18
N GLN A 241 -20.82 13.19 15.65
CA GLN A 241 -21.97 13.88 16.25
C GLN A 241 -21.75 14.23 17.73
N VAL A 242 -20.93 13.46 18.45
CA VAL A 242 -20.61 13.70 19.86
C VAL A 242 -19.51 14.74 20.03
N ALA A 243 -18.59 14.86 19.06
CA ALA A 243 -17.58 15.93 19.00
C ALA A 243 -18.21 17.28 18.62
N PRO A 244 -18.40 18.24 19.55
CA PRO A 244 -19.03 19.51 19.23
C PRO A 244 -18.01 20.45 18.56
N LEU A 245 -18.51 21.32 17.68
CA LEU A 245 -17.72 22.37 16.99
C LEU A 245 -16.75 23.08 17.95
N ALA A 246 -15.46 22.96 17.67
CA ALA A 246 -14.35 23.63 18.36
C ALA A 246 -13.89 24.89 17.61
#